data_AF-A0A6G3U050-F1
#
_entry.id   AF-A0A6G3U050-F1
#
_cell.length_a   1.000
_cell.length_b   1.000
_cell.length_c   1.000
_cell.angle_alpha   90.00
_cell.angle_beta   90.00
_cell.angle_gamma   90.00
#
_symmetry.space_group_name_H-M   'P 1'
#
loop_
_entity.id
_entity.type
_entity.pdbx_description
1 polymer ?
#
loop_
_entity_poly.entity_id
_entity_poly.type
_entity_poly.pdbx_seq_one_letter_code
_entity_poly.pdbx_strand_id
1 'polypeptide(L)' 'AARLGYSPRQVQRQLTAEVGAGPVALARAQRAHTARVLLQTTDLPVTAVAFASGFSSVRQFNDTVRAV' A
#
# COMPACT_ATOMS: atom_id res chain seq x y z
N ALA A 1 -7.37 -3.39 10.23
CA ALA A 1 -8.52 -4.33 10.16
C ALA A 1 -9.40 -4.32 11.42
N ALA A 2 -8.89 -4.03 12.61
CA ALA A 2 -9.68 -3.99 13.85
C ALA A 2 -10.14 -2.57 14.28
N ARG A 3 -10.60 -1.72 13.36
CA ARG A 3 -11.24 -0.44 13.71
C ARG A 3 -12.55 -0.13 12.99
N LEU A 4 -13.13 -1.11 12.27
CA LEU A 4 -14.37 -0.88 11.51
C LEU A 4 -15.43 -1.99 11.64
N GLY A 5 -15.29 -2.98 12.52
CA GLY A 5 -16.36 -3.98 12.75
C GLY A 5 -16.72 -4.88 11.56
N TYR A 6 -16.03 -4.76 10.42
CA TYR A 6 -16.24 -5.57 9.23
C TYR A 6 -15.16 -6.63 9.06
N SER A 7 -15.55 -7.82 8.59
CA SER A 7 -14.58 -8.85 8.23
C SER A 7 -13.72 -8.37 7.06
N PRO A 8 -12.43 -8.74 6.98
CA PRO A 8 -11.55 -8.35 5.88
C PRO A 8 -12.16 -8.63 4.50
N ARG A 9 -12.96 -9.69 4.37
CA ARG A 9 -13.66 -10.07 3.13
C ARG A 9 -14.86 -9.16 2.80
N GLN A 10 -15.54 -8.62 3.81
CA GLN A 10 -16.64 -7.68 3.61
C GLN A 10 -16.11 -6.32 3.13
N VAL A 11 -15.03 -5.82 3.74
CA VAL A 11 -14.33 -4.62 3.27
C VAL A 11 -13.81 -4.83 1.84
N GLN A 12 -13.30 -6.03 1.55
CA GLN A 12 -12.80 -6.41 0.22
C GLN A 12 -13.88 -6.28 -0.86
N ARG A 13 -15.08 -6.80 -0.60
CA ARG A 13 -16.19 -6.80 -1.57
C ARG A 13 -16.76 -5.40 -1.78
N GLN A 14 -16.91 -4.63 -0.71
CA GLN A 14 -17.42 -3.25 -0.78
C GLN A 14 -16.47 -2.34 -1.58
N LEU A 15 -15.15 -2.45 -1.36
CA LEU A 15 -14.17 -1.67 -2.12
C LEU A 15 -14.09 -2.06 -3.60
N THR A 16 -14.26 -3.34 -3.92
CA THR A 16 -14.22 -3.82 -5.31
C THR A 16 -15.43 -3.29 -6.11
N ALA A 17 -16.58 -3.16 -5.45
CA ALA A 17 -17.83 -2.71 -6.07
C ALA A 17 -17.84 -1.21 -6.42
N GLU A 18 -17.05 -0.38 -5.73
CA GLU A 18 -17.12 1.09 -5.86
C GLU A 18 -16.03 1.68 -6.78
N VAL A 19 -14.89 1.00 -7.01
CA VAL A 19 -13.68 1.64 -7.61
C VAL A 19 -13.16 0.97 -8.89
N GLY A 20 -13.70 -0.18 -9.31
CA GLY A 20 -13.26 -0.86 -10.55
C GLY A 20 -11.83 -1.45 -10.52
N ALA A 21 -11.07 -1.21 -9.44
CA ALA A 21 -9.81 -1.88 -9.15
C ALA A 21 -9.95 -2.62 -7.82
N GLY A 22 -9.51 -3.89 -7.77
CA GLY A 22 -9.59 -4.69 -6.56
C GLY A 22 -8.89 -4.00 -5.37
N PRO A 23 -9.37 -4.16 -4.12
CA PRO A 23 -8.86 -3.51 -2.91
C PRO A 23 -7.36 -3.66 -2.69
N VAL A 24 -6.77 -4.72 -3.25
CA VAL A 24 -5.32 -4.95 -3.23
C VAL A 24 -4.57 -3.93 -4.11
N ALA A 25 -5.12 -3.57 -5.27
CA ALA A 25 -4.54 -2.57 -6.15
C ALA A 25 -4.60 -1.17 -5.52
N LEU A 26 -5.73 -0.81 -4.91
CA LEU A 26 -5.86 0.45 -4.17
C LEU A 26 -4.91 0.52 -2.98
N ALA A 27 -4.83 -0.56 -2.19
CA ALA A 27 -3.88 -0.65 -1.09
C ALA A 27 -2.42 -0.61 -1.58
N ARG A 28 -2.11 -1.11 -2.79
CA ARG A 28 -0.78 -0.96 -3.39
C ARG A 28 -0.50 0.47 -3.83
N ALA A 29 -1.44 1.12 -4.51
CA ALA A 29 -1.31 2.50 -4.95
C ALA A 29 -1.10 3.46 -3.76
N GLN A 30 -1.86 3.27 -2.67
CA GLN A 30 -1.70 4.08 -1.46
C GLN A 30 -0.30 3.89 -0.84
N ARG A 31 0.19 2.65 -0.76
CA ARG A 31 1.53 2.37 -0.22
C ARG A 31 2.63 2.96 -1.10
N ALA A 32 2.49 2.88 -2.42
CA ALA A 32 3.41 3.50 -3.37
C ALA A 32 3.44 5.03 -3.24
N HIS A 33 2.28 5.66 -3.03
CA HIS A 33 2.21 7.10 -2.79
C HIS A 33 2.92 7.50 -1.48
N THR A 34 2.64 6.82 -0.37
CA THR A 34 3.32 7.07 0.91
C THR A 34 4.84 6.89 0.78
N ALA A 35 5.29 5.84 0.08
CA ALA A 35 6.70 5.63 -0.20
C ALA A 35 7.34 6.80 -0.96
N ARG A 36 6.69 7.30 -2.02
CA ARG A 36 7.18 8.45 -2.79
C ARG A 36 7.35 9.68 -1.92
N VAL A 37 6.38 9.98 -1.06
CA VAL A 37 6.48 11.11 -0.13
C VAL A 37 7.69 10.94 0.79
N LEU A 38 7.82 9.77 1.44
CA LEU A 38 8.94 9.52 2.36
C LEU A 38 10.31 9.59 1.67
N LEU A 39 10.45 9.08 0.44
CA LEU A 39 11.69 9.20 -0.34
C LEU A 39 12.03 10.64 -0.72
N GLN A 40 11.02 11.51 -0.86
CA GLN A 40 11.21 12.91 -1.24
C GLN A 40 11.45 13.82 -0.02
N THR A 41 10.93 13.45 1.15
CA THR A 41 10.95 14.31 2.33
C THR A 41 11.88 13.82 3.43
N THR A 42 12.51 12.66 3.28
CA THR A 42 13.40 12.08 4.28
C THR A 42 14.62 11.44 3.64
N ASP A 43 15.73 11.41 4.38
CA ASP A 43 16.95 10.70 4.01
C ASP A 43 17.00 9.28 4.59
N LEU A 44 15.83 8.70 4.88
CA LEU A 44 15.75 7.35 5.41
C LEU A 44 16.28 6.33 4.39
N PRO A 45 16.95 5.25 4.85
CA PRO A 45 17.30 4.14 3.97
C PRO A 45 16.05 3.61 3.25
N VAL A 46 16.18 3.29 1.96
CA VAL A 46 15.06 2.79 1.13
C VAL A 46 14.37 1.57 1.76
N THR A 47 15.14 0.72 2.46
CA THR A 47 14.61 -0.42 3.22
C THR A 47 13.68 0.03 4.35
N ALA A 48 14.02 1.08 5.10
CA ALA A 48 13.18 1.66 6.14
C ALA A 48 11.93 2.30 5.55
N VAL A 49 12.06 2.99 4.41
CA VAL A 49 10.90 3.57 3.69
C VAL A 49 9.92 2.50 3.22
N ALA A 50 10.41 1.34 2.75
CA ALA A 50 9.56 0.23 2.32
C ALA A 50 8.66 -0.29 3.46
N PHE A 51 9.21 -0.47 4.66
CA PHE A 51 8.43 -0.92 5.82
C PHE A 51 7.53 0.19 6.37
N ALA A 52 8.00 1.44 6.43
CA ALA A 52 7.21 2.59 6.88
C ALA A 52 6.01 2.87 5.97
N SER A 53 6.14 2.60 4.67
CA SER A 53 5.05 2.69 3.69
C SER A 53 4.13 1.46 3.68
N GLY A 54 4.34 0.47 4.55
CA GLY A 54 3.44 -0.66 4.74
C GLY A 54 3.67 -1.86 3.81
N PHE A 55 4.84 -1.97 3.17
CA PHE A 55 5.23 -3.20 2.50
C PHE A 55 5.75 -4.23 3.52
N SER A 56 5.35 -5.49 3.35
CA SER A 56 5.87 -6.60 4.15
C SER A 56 7.22 -7.12 3.65
N SER A 57 7.68 -6.63 2.50
CA SER A 57 8.94 -7.04 1.86
C SER A 57 9.50 -5.92 0.98
N VAL A 58 10.82 -5.73 1.05
CA VAL A 58 11.57 -4.82 0.16
C VAL A 58 11.46 -5.27 -1.31
N ARG A 59 11.34 -6.57 -1.59
CA ARG A 59 11.14 -7.05 -2.97
C ARG A 59 9.79 -6.58 -3.52
N GLN A 60 8.70 -6.77 -2.78
CA GLN A 60 7.36 -6.32 -3.20
C GLN A 60 7.29 -4.79 -3.38
N PHE A 61 7.99 -4.06 -2.52
CA PHE A 61 8.17 -2.62 -2.68
C PHE A 61 8.86 -2.29 -4.00
N ASN A 62 10.03 -2.89 -4.26
CA ASN A 62 10.80 -2.65 -5.50
C ASN A 62 9.98 -2.99 -6.74
N ASP A 63 9.26 -4.11 -6.75
CA ASP A 63 8.38 -4.50 -7.86
C ASP A 63 7.29 -3.46 -8.11
N THR A 64 6.74 -2.88 -7.05
CA THR A 64 5.67 -1.88 -7.13
C THR A 64 6.20 -0.53 -7.58
N VAL A 65 7.35 -0.08 -7.06
CA VAL A 65 7.98 1.20 -7.44
C VAL A 65 8.51 1.17 -8.86
N ARG A 66 8.93 0.01 -9.38
CA ARG A 66 9.33 -0.14 -10.80
C ARG A 66 8.16 -0.19 -11.78
N ALA A 67 6.97 -0.55 -11.29
CA ALA A 67 5.76 -0.66 -12.11
C ALA A 67 4.95 0.66 -12.17
N VAL A 68 5.38 1.68 -11.44
CA VAL A 68 4.85 3.05 -11.44
C VAL A 68 5.84 3.96 -12.15
#